data_AF-A0A0J9YXT3-F1
#
_entry.id   AF-A0A0J9YXT3-F1
#
_cell.length_a   1.000
_cell.length_b   1.000
_cell.length_c   1.000
_cell.angle_alpha   90.00
_cell.angle_beta   90.00
_cell.angle_gamma   90.00
#
_symmetry.space_group_name_H-M   'P 1'
#
loop_
_entity.id
_entity.type
_entity.pdbx_description
1 polymer ?
#
loop_
_entity_poly.entity_id
_entity_poly.type
_entity_poly.pdbx_seq_one_letter_code
_entity_poly.pdbx_strand_id
1 'polypeptide(L)'
;FESQEDEKLLQATEKFQAECALKFPNRQCLTTVIDISGKTVFITRYLKPLNPPQELLNVYPNNLQATAELVARYVSLIPFLPDTVSFGGICDLWSTSDQFLDLLAGDEEEHAVLLCNYFLSLGKKAWLLMGNAIPEGPTAYVLTWEQGRYLIWNPCSGHFYGQFDTFCPLKNVGCLIGPDNPEELIYQRSDKAAAAELQDRIEKILKEKIMDWRPRHLTRWNRYCTSTLRHFLPLLEKSQGEDVEDDHRAELLKQLGDYRFSGFPLHMPYSEVKPLIDAVYSTGVHNIDVPNVEFALAVYIHPYPKNVLSVWIYVASLIRNR
;
A
#
# COMPACT_ATOMS: atom_id res chain seq x y z
N PHE A 1 19.64 7.97 -23.96
CA PHE A 1 19.48 6.61 -24.51
C PHE A 1 18.01 6.39 -24.84
N GLU A 2 17.71 5.57 -25.83
CA GLU A 2 16.32 5.22 -26.17
C GLU A 2 15.73 4.36 -25.04
N SER A 3 14.46 4.55 -24.68
CA SER A 3 13.80 3.79 -23.61
C SER A 3 12.53 3.14 -24.13
N GLN A 4 12.24 1.93 -23.65
CA GLN A 4 10.98 1.23 -23.90
C GLN A 4 10.04 1.24 -22.68
N GLU A 5 10.43 1.97 -21.62
CA GLU A 5 9.65 2.11 -20.40
C GLU A 5 8.50 3.12 -20.58
N ASP A 6 7.49 3.01 -19.71
CA ASP A 6 6.38 3.97 -19.69
C ASP A 6 6.89 5.38 -19.41
N GLU A 7 6.54 6.32 -20.30
CA GLU A 7 7.04 7.70 -20.25
C GLU A 7 6.64 8.43 -18.96
N LYS A 8 5.46 8.16 -18.41
CA LYS A 8 5.02 8.79 -17.15
C LYS A 8 5.81 8.25 -15.98
N LEU A 9 6.12 6.94 -15.97
CA LEU A 9 6.96 6.35 -14.93
C LEU A 9 8.39 6.89 -15.02
N LEU A 10 8.95 7.03 -16.23
CA LEU A 10 10.26 7.66 -16.42
C LEU A 10 10.29 9.08 -15.86
N GLN A 11 9.33 9.92 -16.22
CA GLN A 11 9.22 11.29 -15.70
C GLN A 11 9.08 11.31 -14.17
N ALA A 12 8.32 10.38 -13.60
CA ALA A 12 8.20 10.25 -12.14
C ALA A 12 9.53 9.86 -11.48
N THR A 13 10.30 8.96 -12.09
CA THR A 13 11.61 8.56 -11.57
C THR A 13 12.65 9.68 -11.70
N GLU A 14 12.68 10.41 -12.81
CA GLU A 14 13.56 11.57 -12.98
C GLU A 14 13.27 12.64 -11.92
N LYS A 15 11.99 12.93 -11.67
CA LYS A 15 11.56 13.83 -10.61
C LYS A 15 12.00 13.33 -9.23
N PHE A 16 11.80 12.05 -8.94
CA PHE A 16 12.22 11.44 -7.68
C PHE A 16 13.74 11.50 -7.48
N GLN A 17 14.52 11.21 -8.52
CA GLN A 17 15.98 11.32 -8.47
C GLN A 17 16.43 12.75 -8.21
N ALA A 18 15.82 13.73 -8.88
CA ALA A 18 16.10 15.15 -8.65
C ALA A 18 15.78 15.58 -7.20
N GLU A 19 14.63 15.16 -6.66
CA GLU A 19 14.25 15.42 -5.27
C GLU A 19 15.21 14.75 -4.28
N CYS A 20 15.64 13.51 -4.55
CA CYS A 20 16.62 12.80 -3.74
C CYS A 20 17.98 13.49 -3.76
N ALA A 21 18.46 13.92 -4.93
CA ALA A 21 19.74 14.61 -5.06
C ALA A 21 19.74 15.96 -4.30
N LEU A 22 18.62 16.69 -4.31
CA LEU A 22 18.46 17.92 -3.55
C LEU A 22 18.47 17.68 -2.03
N LYS A 23 17.80 16.62 -1.58
CA LYS A 23 17.64 16.33 -0.14
C LYS A 23 18.82 15.59 0.46
N PHE A 24 19.48 14.73 -0.32
CA PHE A 24 20.53 13.81 0.08
C PHE A 24 21.67 13.80 -0.96
N PRO A 25 22.45 14.89 -1.09
CA PRO A 25 23.43 15.05 -2.17
C PRO A 25 24.54 13.99 -2.18
N ASN A 26 24.81 13.36 -1.03
CA ASN A 26 25.82 12.32 -0.90
C ASN A 26 25.27 10.89 -1.10
N ARG A 27 23.99 10.73 -1.45
CA ARG A 27 23.37 9.42 -1.71
C ARG A 27 23.09 9.27 -3.20
N GLN A 28 23.68 8.25 -3.81
CA GLN A 28 23.33 7.84 -5.16
C GLN A 28 22.02 7.04 -5.10
N CYS A 29 20.94 7.64 -5.59
CA CYS A 29 19.64 7.00 -5.75
C CYS A 29 19.47 6.56 -7.20
N LEU A 30 19.69 5.27 -7.46
CA LEU A 30 19.61 4.68 -8.79
C LEU A 30 18.19 4.18 -9.04
N THR A 31 17.55 4.63 -10.12
CA THR A 31 16.20 4.18 -10.52
C THR A 31 16.19 3.49 -11.87
N THR A 32 17.10 3.86 -12.77
CA THR A 32 17.25 3.32 -14.11
C THR A 32 18.72 3.01 -14.39
N VAL A 33 18.94 2.04 -15.27
CA VAL A 33 20.27 1.62 -15.75
C VAL A 33 20.24 1.52 -17.27
N ILE A 34 21.42 1.42 -17.88
CA ILE A 34 21.56 1.21 -19.32
C ILE A 34 21.81 -0.28 -19.54
N ASP A 35 20.96 -0.94 -20.31
CA ASP A 35 21.18 -2.33 -20.67
C ASP A 35 22.30 -2.49 -21.72
N ILE A 36 22.76 -3.73 -21.93
CA ILE A 36 23.76 -4.05 -22.97
C ILE A 36 23.36 -3.65 -24.40
N SER A 37 22.08 -3.35 -24.65
CA SER A 37 21.59 -2.85 -25.95
C SER A 37 21.62 -1.32 -26.06
N GLY A 38 22.10 -0.64 -25.02
CA GLY A 38 22.17 0.82 -24.93
C GLY A 38 20.83 1.46 -24.64
N LYS A 39 19.88 0.76 -24.02
CA LYS A 39 18.55 1.30 -23.67
C LYS A 39 18.44 1.58 -22.19
N THR A 40 17.73 2.65 -21.85
CA THR A 40 17.39 2.95 -20.46
C THR A 40 16.25 2.03 -20.00
N VAL A 41 16.46 1.30 -18.91
CA VAL A 41 15.47 0.38 -18.32
C VAL A 41 15.41 0.56 -16.81
N PHE A 42 14.30 0.20 -16.17
CA PHE A 42 14.21 0.24 -14.71
C PHE A 42 15.08 -0.84 -14.08
N ILE A 43 15.84 -0.47 -13.05
CA ILE A 43 16.74 -1.39 -12.33
C ILE A 43 16.00 -2.58 -11.70
N THR A 44 14.74 -2.38 -11.31
CA THR A 44 13.89 -3.43 -10.73
C THR A 44 13.62 -4.58 -11.70
N ARG A 45 13.77 -4.39 -13.02
CA ARG A 45 13.60 -5.47 -14.02
C ARG A 45 14.69 -6.53 -13.96
N TYR A 46 15.84 -6.19 -13.37
CA TYR A 46 16.93 -7.13 -13.14
C TYR A 46 16.68 -8.03 -11.93
N LEU A 47 15.71 -7.67 -11.07
CA LEU A 47 15.38 -8.43 -9.87
C LEU A 47 14.20 -9.36 -10.12
N LYS A 48 14.48 -10.66 -10.22
CA LYS A 48 13.48 -11.73 -10.36
C LYS A 48 13.99 -12.99 -9.66
N PRO A 49 13.13 -13.77 -8.97
CA PRO A 49 13.54 -15.06 -8.42
C PRO A 49 14.17 -15.94 -9.51
N LEU A 50 15.41 -16.37 -9.27
CA LEU A 50 16.17 -17.27 -10.15
C LEU A 50 16.69 -18.43 -9.31
N ASN A 51 16.51 -19.68 -9.76
CA ASN A 51 16.98 -20.83 -8.98
C ASN A 51 18.51 -20.99 -9.09
N PRO A 52 19.24 -21.17 -7.98
CA PRO A 52 20.64 -21.59 -8.01
C PRO A 52 20.79 -22.99 -8.65
N PRO A 53 22.00 -23.35 -9.12
CA PRO A 53 22.30 -24.71 -9.56
C PRO A 53 21.90 -25.76 -8.51
N GLN A 54 21.20 -26.80 -8.94
CA GLN A 54 20.59 -27.80 -8.05
C GLN A 54 21.63 -28.53 -7.20
N GLU A 55 22.85 -28.68 -7.73
CA GLU A 55 24.00 -29.28 -7.03
C GLU A 55 24.32 -28.53 -5.74
N LEU A 56 24.19 -27.20 -5.72
CA LEU A 56 24.46 -26.37 -4.54
C LEU A 56 23.37 -26.55 -3.48
N LEU A 57 22.11 -26.65 -3.92
CA LEU A 57 20.96 -26.83 -3.03
C LEU A 57 20.98 -28.18 -2.32
N ASN A 58 21.52 -29.20 -2.97
CA ASN A 58 21.55 -30.57 -2.45
C ASN A 58 22.64 -30.81 -1.39
N VAL A 59 23.62 -29.91 -1.23
CA VAL A 59 24.72 -30.09 -0.27
C VAL A 59 24.24 -29.97 1.18
N TYR A 60 23.36 -29.00 1.45
CA TYR A 60 22.89 -28.67 2.81
C TYR A 60 21.36 -28.57 2.88
N PRO A 61 20.62 -29.67 2.63
CA PRO A 61 19.16 -29.63 2.45
C PRO A 61 18.37 -29.10 3.66
N ASN A 62 18.92 -29.22 4.86
CA ASN A 62 18.27 -28.80 6.11
C ASN A 62 18.90 -27.54 6.74
N ASN A 63 19.91 -26.93 6.10
CA ASN A 63 20.60 -25.77 6.65
C ASN A 63 20.61 -24.62 5.64
N LEU A 64 19.52 -23.83 5.67
CA LEU A 64 19.29 -22.70 4.77
C LEU A 64 20.42 -21.64 4.82
N GLN A 65 21.06 -21.46 5.99
CA GLN A 65 22.16 -20.52 6.13
C GLN A 65 23.42 -21.04 5.44
N ALA A 66 23.79 -22.29 5.67
CA ALA A 66 24.93 -22.91 4.98
C ALA A 66 24.71 -22.98 3.47
N THR A 67 23.48 -23.22 3.01
CA THR A 67 23.13 -23.13 1.58
C THR A 67 23.31 -21.71 1.05
N ALA A 68 22.89 -20.68 1.79
CA ALA A 68 23.07 -19.28 1.38
C ALA A 68 24.54 -18.89 1.27
N GLU A 69 25.37 -19.30 2.23
CA GLU A 69 26.82 -19.10 2.21
C GLU A 69 27.49 -19.80 1.04
N LEU A 70 27.06 -21.03 0.72
CA LEU A 70 27.56 -21.77 -0.43
C LEU A 70 27.16 -21.10 -1.76
N VAL A 71 25.94 -20.58 -1.86
CA VAL A 71 25.48 -19.83 -3.04
C VAL A 71 26.23 -18.50 -3.19
N ALA A 72 26.44 -17.76 -2.10
CA ALA A 72 27.25 -16.55 -2.10
C ALA A 72 28.69 -16.83 -2.55
N ARG A 73 29.28 -17.92 -2.06
CA ARG A 73 30.60 -18.41 -2.50
C ARG A 73 30.60 -18.79 -3.98
N TYR A 74 29.55 -19.42 -4.49
CA TYR A 74 29.46 -19.78 -5.91
C TYR A 74 29.47 -18.52 -6.78
N VAL A 75 28.67 -17.51 -6.42
CA VAL A 75 28.65 -16.23 -7.15
C VAL A 75 30.01 -15.54 -7.08
N SER A 76 30.67 -15.51 -5.92
CA SER A 76 31.99 -14.88 -5.76
C SER A 76 33.14 -15.57 -6.51
N LEU A 77 32.90 -16.76 -7.07
CA LEU A 77 33.88 -17.48 -7.89
C LEU A 77 33.78 -17.10 -9.37
N ILE A 78 32.73 -16.38 -9.77
CA ILE A 78 32.65 -15.80 -11.11
C ILE A 78 33.72 -14.68 -11.17
N PRO A 79 34.59 -14.67 -12.19
CA PRO A 79 35.63 -13.65 -12.33
C PRO A 79 35.10 -12.21 -12.34
N PHE A 80 35.78 -11.35 -11.59
CA PHE A 80 35.55 -9.91 -11.63
C PHE A 80 36.19 -9.28 -12.88
N LEU A 81 35.39 -8.56 -13.67
CA LEU A 81 35.84 -7.86 -14.87
C LEU A 81 35.19 -6.46 -14.92
N PRO A 82 35.94 -5.38 -14.62
CA PRO A 82 35.38 -4.04 -14.59
C PRO A 82 35.07 -3.51 -15.99
N ASP A 83 33.97 -2.77 -16.09
CA ASP A 83 33.42 -2.25 -17.35
C ASP A 83 34.37 -1.42 -18.23
N THR A 84 35.33 -0.75 -17.60
CA THR A 84 36.40 0.00 -18.30
C THR A 84 37.19 -0.85 -19.30
N VAL A 85 37.22 -2.17 -19.12
CA VAL A 85 37.94 -3.12 -19.97
C VAL A 85 37.05 -3.69 -21.08
N SER A 86 35.73 -3.72 -20.89
CA SER A 86 34.79 -4.45 -21.74
C SER A 86 34.15 -3.59 -22.84
N PHE A 87 33.84 -2.32 -22.56
CA PHE A 87 33.05 -1.47 -23.48
C PHE A 87 33.60 -0.05 -23.71
N GLY A 88 34.91 0.14 -23.57
CA GLY A 88 35.56 1.42 -23.91
C GLY A 88 35.24 2.58 -22.95
N GLY A 89 34.67 2.29 -21.77
CA GLY A 89 34.52 3.25 -20.67
C GLY A 89 33.52 4.39 -20.89
N ILE A 90 32.58 4.25 -21.82
CA ILE A 90 31.64 5.33 -22.19
C ILE A 90 30.41 5.36 -21.26
N CYS A 91 29.96 4.21 -20.75
CA CYS A 91 28.93 4.10 -19.71
C CYS A 91 28.99 2.73 -19.02
N ASP A 92 28.47 2.70 -17.79
CA ASP A 92 28.25 1.51 -16.96
C ASP A 92 27.04 0.73 -17.53
N LEU A 93 27.28 -0.49 -18.04
CA LEU A 93 26.31 -1.30 -18.79
C LEU A 93 25.90 -2.52 -17.96
N TRP A 94 24.61 -2.63 -17.68
CA TRP A 94 24.09 -3.72 -16.88
C TRP A 94 23.70 -4.90 -17.75
N SER A 95 24.12 -6.10 -17.34
CA SER A 95 23.74 -7.37 -17.95
C SER A 95 22.80 -8.18 -17.06
N THR A 96 21.94 -9.00 -17.67
CA THR A 96 21.01 -9.85 -16.92
C THR A 96 21.76 -11.04 -16.32
N SER A 97 21.20 -11.67 -15.28
CA SER A 97 21.79 -12.87 -14.68
C SER A 97 22.11 -13.99 -15.69
N ASP A 98 21.27 -14.15 -16.72
CA ASP A 98 21.49 -15.13 -17.78
C ASP A 98 22.74 -14.77 -18.63
N GLN A 99 22.85 -13.49 -19.02
CA GLN A 99 23.98 -12.98 -19.81
C GLN A 99 25.29 -13.02 -19.03
N PHE A 100 25.25 -12.67 -17.75
CA PHE A 100 26.39 -12.72 -16.83
C PHE A 100 26.92 -14.15 -16.67
N LEU A 101 26.02 -15.13 -16.53
CA LEU A 101 26.39 -16.55 -16.48
C LEU A 101 26.94 -17.09 -17.81
N ASP A 102 26.46 -16.58 -18.95
CA ASP A 102 27.00 -16.94 -20.27
C ASP A 102 28.40 -16.35 -20.49
N LEU A 103 28.65 -15.13 -20.02
CA LEU A 103 29.94 -14.44 -20.13
C LEU A 103 30.98 -14.96 -19.13
N LEU A 104 30.52 -15.48 -17.97
CA LEU A 104 31.36 -15.92 -16.85
C LEU A 104 32.34 -14.85 -16.37
N ALA A 105 31.95 -13.58 -16.49
CA ALA A 105 32.69 -12.44 -15.98
C ALA A 105 31.77 -11.21 -15.92
N GLY A 106 32.02 -10.30 -14.98
CA GLY A 106 31.23 -9.09 -14.74
C GLY A 106 31.73 -8.36 -13.49
N ASP A 107 31.11 -7.25 -13.13
CA ASP A 107 31.57 -6.41 -12.02
C ASP A 107 30.63 -6.49 -10.80
N GLU A 108 30.70 -5.53 -9.88
CA GLU A 108 29.99 -5.58 -8.60
C GLU A 108 28.47 -5.75 -8.79
N GLU A 109 27.91 -5.07 -9.77
CA GLU A 109 26.50 -4.99 -10.09
C GLU A 109 25.94 -6.34 -10.53
N GLU A 110 26.58 -7.01 -11.48
CA GLU A 110 26.16 -8.33 -11.95
C GLU A 110 26.19 -9.39 -10.85
N HIS A 111 27.28 -9.39 -10.06
CA HIS A 111 27.44 -10.31 -8.95
C HIS A 111 26.31 -10.10 -7.92
N ALA A 112 26.02 -8.84 -7.58
CA ALA A 112 24.96 -8.49 -6.63
C ALA A 112 23.57 -8.86 -7.16
N VAL A 113 23.27 -8.58 -8.43
CA VAL A 113 21.99 -8.94 -9.07
C VAL A 113 21.79 -10.45 -9.08
N LEU A 114 22.80 -11.23 -9.50
CA LEU A 114 22.72 -12.68 -9.52
C LEU A 114 22.48 -13.27 -8.12
N LEU A 115 23.25 -12.81 -7.13
CA LEU A 115 23.10 -13.28 -5.75
C LEU A 115 21.73 -12.90 -5.16
N CYS A 116 21.26 -11.69 -5.43
CA CYS A 116 19.93 -11.24 -4.99
C CYS A 116 18.84 -12.15 -5.58
N ASN A 117 18.88 -12.42 -6.89
CA ASN A 117 17.91 -13.27 -7.58
C ASN A 117 17.90 -14.71 -7.04
N TYR A 118 19.08 -15.25 -6.72
CA TYR A 118 19.22 -16.53 -6.03
C TYR A 118 18.62 -16.52 -4.63
N PHE A 119 18.83 -15.48 -3.84
CA PHE A 119 18.22 -15.38 -2.52
C PHE A 119 16.70 -15.22 -2.58
N LEU A 120 16.18 -14.50 -3.58
CA LEU A 120 14.75 -14.38 -3.81
C LEU A 120 14.08 -15.73 -4.11
N SER A 121 14.70 -16.60 -4.91
CA SER A 121 14.16 -17.95 -5.15
C SER A 121 14.25 -18.89 -3.95
N LEU A 122 15.26 -18.69 -3.09
CA LEU A 122 15.35 -19.37 -1.79
C LEU A 122 14.32 -18.87 -0.77
N GLY A 123 13.42 -17.95 -1.16
CA GLY A 123 12.36 -17.40 -0.32
C GLY A 123 12.86 -16.42 0.74
N LYS A 124 14.08 -15.90 0.60
CA LYS A 124 14.62 -14.87 1.50
C LYS A 124 14.05 -13.50 1.11
N LYS A 125 13.84 -12.65 2.10
CA LYS A 125 13.61 -11.22 1.87
C LYS A 125 14.96 -10.58 1.52
N ALA A 126 15.17 -10.30 0.23
CA ALA A 126 16.43 -9.80 -0.30
C ALA A 126 16.23 -8.49 -1.07
N TRP A 127 17.22 -7.60 -0.97
CA TRP A 127 17.28 -6.33 -1.68
C TRP A 127 18.68 -6.12 -2.23
N LEU A 128 18.77 -5.51 -3.40
CA LEU A 128 20.01 -4.96 -3.91
C LEU A 128 20.35 -3.68 -3.13
N LEU A 129 21.61 -3.54 -2.72
CA LEU A 129 22.10 -2.44 -1.91
C LEU A 129 23.20 -1.72 -2.69
N MET A 130 22.94 -0.48 -3.11
CA MET A 130 23.95 0.37 -3.75
C MET A 130 24.61 1.27 -2.72
N GLY A 131 25.92 1.35 -2.74
CA GLY A 131 26.65 2.08 -1.72
C GLY A 131 28.11 2.34 -2.06
N ASN A 132 28.88 2.70 -1.03
CA ASN A 132 30.33 2.84 -1.13
C ASN A 132 31.01 2.00 -0.04
N ALA A 133 31.98 1.19 -0.43
CA ALA A 133 32.80 0.39 0.47
C ALA A 133 34.29 0.75 0.34
N ILE A 134 35.10 0.27 1.29
CA ILE A 134 36.56 0.45 1.27
C ILE A 134 37.21 -0.93 1.20
N PRO A 135 38.13 -1.19 0.24
CA PRO A 135 38.71 -0.25 -0.73
C PRO A 135 37.93 -0.10 -2.05
N GLU A 136 36.81 -0.80 -2.22
CA GLU A 136 36.08 -0.97 -3.50
C GLU A 136 35.60 0.36 -4.12
N GLY A 137 35.21 1.36 -3.33
CA GLY A 137 34.58 2.58 -3.82
C GLY A 137 33.08 2.38 -4.03
N PRO A 138 32.46 2.98 -5.08
CA PRO A 138 31.07 2.68 -5.46
C PRO A 138 30.91 1.18 -5.74
N THR A 139 29.88 0.56 -5.19
CA THR A 139 29.73 -0.90 -5.21
C THR A 139 28.29 -1.34 -4.95
N ALA A 140 27.98 -2.58 -5.32
CA ALA A 140 26.71 -3.25 -5.10
C ALA A 140 26.84 -4.45 -4.14
N TYR A 141 25.96 -4.52 -3.16
CA TYR A 141 25.86 -5.57 -2.15
C TYR A 141 24.44 -6.14 -2.12
N VAL A 142 24.23 -7.24 -1.40
CA VAL A 142 22.88 -7.79 -1.18
C VAL A 142 22.50 -7.70 0.29
N LEU A 143 21.36 -7.10 0.60
CA LEU A 143 20.80 -7.05 1.94
C LEU A 143 19.75 -8.15 2.09
N THR A 144 19.79 -8.89 3.20
CA THR A 144 18.76 -9.88 3.54
C THR A 144 18.20 -9.62 4.93
N TRP A 145 16.93 -9.95 5.14
CA TRP A 145 16.29 -9.93 6.47
C TRP A 145 15.96 -11.35 6.94
N GLU A 146 16.67 -11.81 7.97
CA GLU A 146 16.57 -13.19 8.45
C GLU A 146 16.67 -13.23 9.97
N GLN A 147 15.86 -14.07 10.61
CA GLN A 147 15.87 -14.26 12.08
C GLN A 147 15.79 -12.97 12.90
N GLY A 148 15.14 -11.92 12.38
CA GLY A 148 14.97 -10.64 13.06
C GLY A 148 16.18 -9.69 12.98
N ARG A 149 17.14 -9.94 12.08
CA ARG A 149 18.31 -9.09 11.85
C ARG A 149 18.59 -8.90 10.36
N TYR A 150 19.24 -7.79 10.01
CA TYR A 150 19.75 -7.58 8.67
C TYR A 150 21.16 -8.17 8.51
N LEU A 151 21.37 -8.88 7.40
CA LEU A 151 22.68 -9.37 6.96
C LEU A 151 23.05 -8.72 5.62
N ILE A 152 24.27 -8.23 5.53
CA ILE A 152 24.84 -7.54 4.37
C ILE A 152 25.82 -8.49 3.71
N TRP A 153 25.58 -8.90 2.47
CA TRP A 153 26.38 -9.86 1.72
C TRP A 153 27.21 -9.12 0.67
N ASN A 154 28.52 -9.34 0.69
CA ASN A 154 29.43 -8.94 -0.38
C ASN A 154 29.45 -10.05 -1.43
N PRO A 155 28.89 -9.83 -2.63
CA PRO A 155 28.76 -10.88 -3.64
C PRO A 155 30.10 -11.21 -4.32
N CYS A 156 31.05 -10.27 -4.36
CA CYS A 156 32.38 -10.45 -4.95
C CYS A 156 33.33 -11.26 -4.05
N SER A 157 33.11 -11.28 -2.73
CA SER A 157 33.92 -12.07 -1.78
C SER A 157 33.19 -13.26 -1.17
N GLY A 158 31.87 -13.31 -1.28
CA GLY A 158 31.01 -14.34 -0.68
C GLY A 158 30.85 -14.21 0.85
N HIS A 159 31.44 -13.19 1.47
CA HIS A 159 31.29 -12.93 2.90
C HIS A 159 30.01 -12.17 3.22
N PHE A 160 29.51 -12.34 4.44
CA PHE A 160 28.41 -11.56 4.98
C PHE A 160 28.73 -10.97 6.34
N TYR A 161 28.05 -9.88 6.64
CA TYR A 161 28.29 -9.05 7.82
C TYR A 161 26.95 -8.73 8.49
N GLY A 162 26.98 -8.56 9.81
CA GLY A 162 25.83 -8.01 10.53
C GLY A 162 25.66 -6.52 10.27
N GLN A 163 24.44 -6.00 10.42
CA GLN A 163 24.14 -4.57 10.21
C GLN A 163 24.95 -3.57 11.07
N PHE A 164 25.52 -4.03 12.19
CA PHE A 164 26.36 -3.25 13.10
C PHE A 164 27.80 -3.79 13.18
N ASP A 165 28.19 -4.63 12.24
CA ASP A 165 29.53 -5.21 12.21
C ASP A 165 30.55 -4.13 11.82
N THR A 166 31.52 -3.89 12.70
CA THR A 166 32.56 -2.88 12.49
C THR A 166 33.53 -3.27 11.37
N PHE A 167 33.63 -4.57 11.06
CA PHE A 167 34.46 -5.09 9.98
C PHE A 167 33.78 -5.04 8.61
N CYS A 168 32.51 -4.62 8.53
CA CYS A 168 31.82 -4.46 7.26
C CYS A 168 32.56 -3.42 6.38
N PRO A 169 32.98 -3.78 5.15
CA PRO A 169 33.66 -2.86 4.23
C PRO A 169 32.77 -1.70 3.80
N LEU A 170 31.46 -1.95 3.66
CA LEU A 170 30.45 -0.98 3.27
C LEU A 170 30.32 0.14 4.30
N LYS A 171 30.57 1.38 3.88
CA LYS A 171 30.58 2.57 4.75
C LYS A 171 29.31 3.40 4.60
N ASN A 172 28.82 3.55 3.38
CA ASN A 172 27.65 4.37 3.09
C ASN A 172 26.68 3.62 2.19
N VAL A 173 25.39 3.69 2.53
CA VAL A 173 24.30 3.16 1.70
C VAL A 173 23.65 4.33 0.97
N GLY A 174 23.61 4.25 -0.36
CA GLY A 174 22.94 5.21 -1.23
C GLY A 174 21.45 4.90 -1.33
N CYS A 175 21.12 3.72 -1.86
CA CYS A 175 19.75 3.26 -2.00
C CYS A 175 19.63 1.74 -1.81
N LEU A 176 18.40 1.30 -1.54
CA LEU A 176 17.98 -0.10 -1.51
C LEU A 176 16.95 -0.31 -2.60
N ILE A 177 17.10 -1.38 -3.36
CA ILE A 177 16.26 -1.71 -4.50
C ILE A 177 15.73 -3.12 -4.27
N GLY A 178 14.41 -3.25 -4.23
CA GLY A 178 13.74 -4.54 -4.06
C GLY A 178 12.96 -4.94 -5.31
N PRO A 179 12.63 -6.22 -5.45
CA PRO A 179 11.64 -6.67 -6.43
C PRO A 179 10.22 -6.21 -6.07
N ASP A 180 10.01 -5.71 -4.84
CA ASP A 180 8.73 -5.24 -4.32
C ASP A 180 8.24 -3.96 -5.02
N ASN A 181 7.84 -4.10 -6.29
CA ASN A 181 6.61 -3.46 -6.70
C ASN A 181 5.50 -4.33 -6.07
N PRO A 182 4.60 -3.81 -5.22
CA PRO A 182 3.54 -4.68 -4.68
C PRO A 182 2.70 -5.21 -5.85
N GLU A 183 2.95 -6.47 -6.25
CA GLU A 183 2.30 -7.09 -7.41
C GLU A 183 0.79 -7.23 -7.19
N GLU A 184 0.31 -7.24 -5.94
CA GLU A 184 -1.09 -7.06 -5.59
C GLU A 184 -1.25 -6.27 -4.28
N LEU A 185 -2.11 -5.24 -4.29
CA LEU A 185 -2.59 -4.63 -3.06
C LEU A 185 -3.48 -5.64 -2.32
N ILE A 186 -2.97 -6.25 -1.25
CA ILE A 186 -3.76 -7.18 -0.42
C ILE A 186 -4.78 -6.37 0.39
N TYR A 187 -5.98 -6.28 -0.16
CA TYR A 187 -7.15 -5.68 0.48
C TYR A 187 -7.75 -6.64 1.52
N GLN A 188 -7.24 -6.59 2.75
CA GLN A 188 -7.82 -7.33 3.87
C GLN A 188 -9.29 -6.96 4.04
N ARG A 189 -10.16 -7.98 4.12
CA ARG A 189 -11.58 -7.79 4.40
C ARG A 189 -11.75 -7.14 5.77
N SER A 190 -12.57 -6.11 5.81
CA SER A 190 -12.95 -5.44 7.05
C SER A 190 -13.90 -6.32 7.86
N ASP A 191 -13.77 -6.25 9.18
CA ASP A 191 -14.62 -7.00 10.10
C ASP A 191 -16.05 -6.43 10.08
N LYS A 192 -16.99 -7.22 9.58
CA LYS A 192 -18.40 -6.85 9.49
C LYS A 192 -19.05 -6.73 10.87
N ALA A 193 -18.60 -7.49 11.87
CA ALA A 193 -19.14 -7.42 13.22
C ALA A 193 -18.73 -6.11 13.90
N ALA A 194 -17.45 -5.73 13.78
CA ALA A 194 -16.96 -4.46 14.28
C ALA A 194 -17.63 -3.25 13.60
N ALA A 195 -17.89 -3.33 12.29
CA ALA A 195 -18.64 -2.29 11.57
C ALA A 195 -20.09 -2.15 12.07
N ALA A 196 -20.76 -3.27 12.38
CA ALA A 196 -22.10 -3.26 12.94
C ALA A 196 -22.13 -2.67 14.37
N GLU A 197 -21.15 -3.01 15.21
CA GLU A 197 -21.02 -2.43 16.55
C GLU A 197 -20.78 -0.91 16.49
N LEU A 198 -19.93 -0.47 15.56
CA LEU A 198 -19.69 0.96 15.32
C LEU A 198 -20.95 1.68 14.83
N GLN A 199 -21.73 1.05 13.95
CA GLN A 199 -23.00 1.58 13.45
C GLN A 199 -23.98 1.83 14.60
N ASP A 200 -24.19 0.83 15.46
CA ASP A 200 -25.11 0.95 16.60
C ASP A 200 -24.65 2.03 17.60
N ARG A 201 -23.34 2.12 17.82
CA ARG A 201 -22.73 3.17 18.66
C ARG A 201 -22.96 4.56 18.08
N ILE A 202 -22.73 4.77 16.78
CA ILE A 202 -22.93 6.07 16.13
C ILE A 202 -24.41 6.45 16.13
N GLU A 203 -25.31 5.52 15.83
CA GLU A 203 -26.76 5.77 15.86
C GLU A 203 -27.21 6.24 17.26
N LYS A 204 -26.72 5.60 18.32
CA LYS A 204 -26.98 5.99 19.70
C LYS A 204 -26.48 7.40 20.00
N ILE A 205 -25.22 7.70 19.65
CA ILE A 205 -24.62 9.02 19.89
C ILE A 205 -25.39 10.12 19.16
N LEU A 206 -25.76 9.90 17.89
CA LEU A 206 -26.51 10.90 17.11
C LEU A 206 -27.91 11.15 17.68
N LYS A 207 -28.60 10.11 18.14
CA LYS A 207 -29.90 10.25 18.81
C LYS A 207 -29.79 11.04 20.10
N GLU A 208 -28.79 10.75 20.93
CA GLU A 208 -28.49 11.50 22.15
C GLU A 208 -28.19 12.97 21.82
N LYS A 209 -27.39 13.24 20.79
CA LYS A 209 -27.08 14.61 20.37
C LYS A 209 -28.30 15.39 19.90
N ILE A 210 -29.21 14.79 19.13
CA ILE A 210 -30.47 15.44 18.74
C ILE A 210 -31.33 15.75 19.98
N MET A 211 -31.32 14.89 20.99
CA MET A 211 -32.01 15.17 22.26
C MET A 211 -31.35 16.33 23.03
N ASP A 212 -30.02 16.35 23.11
CA ASP A 212 -29.24 17.44 23.75
C ASP A 212 -29.50 18.79 23.07
N TRP A 213 -29.62 18.82 21.74
CA TRP A 213 -29.91 20.03 20.97
C TRP A 213 -31.35 20.53 21.13
N ARG A 214 -32.25 19.72 21.68
CA ARG A 214 -33.68 20.05 21.90
C ARG A 214 -34.05 20.02 23.39
N PRO A 215 -33.39 20.79 24.27
CA PRO A 215 -33.56 20.66 25.72
C PRO A 215 -34.96 21.03 26.23
N ARG A 216 -35.74 21.79 25.45
CA ARG A 216 -37.07 22.28 25.81
C ARG A 216 -38.22 21.52 25.14
N HIS A 217 -37.92 20.57 24.24
CA HIS A 217 -38.91 19.89 23.42
C HIS A 217 -38.71 18.37 23.50
N LEU A 218 -39.80 17.62 23.68
CA LEU A 218 -39.73 16.16 23.66
C LEU A 218 -39.35 15.69 22.25
N THR A 219 -38.33 14.83 22.17
CA THR A 219 -37.92 14.17 20.92
C THR A 219 -38.54 12.78 20.86
N ARG A 220 -39.58 12.63 20.06
CA ARG A 220 -40.27 11.34 19.86
C ARG A 220 -39.65 10.60 18.69
N TRP A 221 -39.11 9.41 18.93
CA TRP A 221 -38.53 8.56 17.89
C TRP A 221 -39.58 7.63 17.28
N ASN A 222 -39.87 7.81 15.99
CA ASN A 222 -40.76 6.91 15.26
C ASN A 222 -40.01 5.62 14.91
N ARG A 223 -40.38 4.52 15.59
CA ARG A 223 -39.72 3.21 15.42
C ARG A 223 -39.98 2.59 14.06
N TYR A 224 -41.18 2.75 13.52
CA TYR A 224 -41.58 2.22 12.22
C TYR A 224 -40.75 2.85 11.11
N CYS A 225 -40.74 4.19 11.02
CA CYS A 225 -39.93 4.92 10.06
C CYS A 225 -38.43 4.65 10.25
N THR A 226 -37.93 4.61 11.49
CA THR A 226 -36.53 4.24 11.75
C THR A 226 -36.18 2.87 11.17
N SER A 227 -37.07 1.88 11.31
CA SER A 227 -36.87 0.54 10.76
C SER A 227 -36.89 0.54 9.24
N THR A 228 -37.81 1.28 8.63
CA THR A 228 -37.88 1.45 7.17
C THR A 228 -36.61 2.08 6.62
N LEU A 229 -36.14 3.18 7.22
CA LEU A 229 -34.90 3.84 6.83
C LEU A 229 -33.69 2.91 6.92
N ARG A 230 -33.60 2.10 7.99
CA ARG A 230 -32.50 1.12 8.15
C ARG A 230 -32.47 0.08 7.03
N HIS A 231 -33.63 -0.35 6.53
CA HIS A 231 -33.69 -1.28 5.40
C HIS A 231 -33.32 -0.62 4.08
N PHE A 232 -33.53 0.69 3.98
CA PHE A 232 -33.29 1.47 2.78
C PHE A 232 -31.83 1.90 2.60
N LEU A 233 -31.13 2.23 3.68
CA LEU A 233 -29.74 2.71 3.62
C LEU A 233 -28.76 1.78 2.87
N PRO A 234 -28.84 0.44 2.98
CA PRO A 234 -28.01 -0.46 2.17
C PRO A 234 -28.29 -0.38 0.66
N LEU A 235 -29.52 -0.05 0.28
CA LEU A 235 -29.90 0.12 -1.14
C LEU A 235 -29.27 1.40 -1.71
N LEU A 236 -29.19 2.47 -0.92
CA LEU A 236 -28.53 3.73 -1.30
C LEU A 236 -27.04 3.56 -1.56
N GLU A 237 -26.35 2.77 -0.73
CA GLU A 237 -24.93 2.45 -0.97
C GLU A 237 -24.76 1.70 -2.30
N LYS A 238 -25.69 0.78 -2.62
CA LYS A 238 -25.62 0.01 -3.88
C LYS A 238 -25.85 0.89 -5.12
N SER A 239 -26.70 1.90 -5.02
CA SER A 239 -27.00 2.83 -6.12
C SER A 239 -26.10 4.08 -6.12
N GLN A 240 -25.12 4.17 -5.23
CA GLN A 240 -24.24 5.34 -5.03
C GLN A 240 -24.99 6.67 -4.85
N GLY A 241 -26.25 6.62 -4.42
CA GLY A 241 -27.12 7.78 -4.32
C GLY A 241 -27.68 8.34 -5.64
N GLU A 242 -27.36 7.77 -6.81
CA GLU A 242 -27.73 8.35 -8.12
C GLU A 242 -29.16 8.02 -8.59
N ASP A 243 -29.71 6.84 -8.27
CA ASP A 243 -30.98 6.34 -8.85
C ASP A 243 -32.22 6.44 -7.93
N VAL A 244 -32.17 7.23 -6.84
CA VAL A 244 -33.18 7.12 -5.78
C VAL A 244 -33.61 8.47 -5.20
N GLU A 245 -33.85 9.48 -6.03
CA GLU A 245 -34.59 10.68 -5.56
C GLU A 245 -36.10 10.55 -5.78
N ASP A 246 -36.55 10.13 -6.95
CA ASP A 246 -37.99 10.03 -7.26
C ASP A 246 -38.60 8.67 -6.82
N ASP A 247 -37.96 7.55 -7.14
CA ASP A 247 -38.43 6.21 -6.75
C ASP A 247 -38.33 5.94 -5.24
N HIS A 248 -37.31 6.49 -4.59
CA HIS A 248 -37.15 6.45 -3.12
C HIS A 248 -38.26 7.17 -2.40
N ARG A 249 -38.52 8.43 -2.78
CA ARG A 249 -39.57 9.24 -2.16
C ARG A 249 -40.92 8.58 -2.38
N ALA A 250 -41.17 8.03 -3.58
CA ALA A 250 -42.40 7.30 -3.87
C ALA A 250 -42.57 6.04 -2.99
N GLU A 251 -41.53 5.22 -2.83
CA GLU A 251 -41.59 4.00 -2.01
C GLU A 251 -41.68 4.33 -0.50
N LEU A 252 -40.95 5.34 -0.02
CA LEU A 252 -41.09 5.84 1.35
C LEU A 252 -42.50 6.40 1.60
N LEU A 253 -43.05 7.20 0.69
CA LEU A 253 -44.42 7.74 0.81
C LEU A 253 -45.46 6.62 0.78
N LYS A 254 -45.24 5.58 -0.02
CA LYS A 254 -46.10 4.38 -0.07
C LYS A 254 -46.07 3.59 1.24
N GLN A 255 -44.89 3.44 1.85
CA GLN A 255 -44.75 2.71 3.12
C GLN A 255 -45.14 3.53 4.35
N LEU A 256 -45.00 4.86 4.30
CA LEU A 256 -45.30 5.78 5.39
C LEU A 256 -46.73 6.35 5.32
N GLY A 257 -47.42 6.25 4.18
CA GLY A 257 -48.85 6.57 4.02
C GLY A 257 -49.22 7.99 4.50
N ASP A 258 -49.79 8.08 5.70
CA ASP A 258 -50.39 9.29 6.28
C ASP A 258 -49.38 10.30 6.86
N TYR A 259 -48.06 10.08 6.76
CA TYR A 259 -47.08 11.01 7.30
C TYR A 259 -46.54 11.97 6.24
N ARG A 260 -46.57 13.28 6.53
CA ARG A 260 -45.73 14.26 5.84
C ARG A 260 -44.28 14.05 6.28
N PHE A 261 -43.49 13.49 5.38
CA PHE A 261 -42.08 13.15 5.58
C PHE A 261 -41.17 14.29 5.08
N SER A 262 -40.22 14.71 5.91
CA SER A 262 -39.16 15.66 5.52
C SER A 262 -37.83 15.19 6.09
N GLY A 263 -36.96 14.70 5.21
CA GLY A 263 -35.64 14.21 5.57
C GLY A 263 -34.84 13.83 4.33
N PHE A 264 -33.53 13.70 4.50
CA PHE A 264 -32.61 13.40 3.42
C PHE A 264 -31.47 12.50 3.92
N PRO A 265 -30.92 11.65 3.04
CA PRO A 265 -29.73 10.89 3.36
C PRO A 265 -28.49 11.80 3.34
N LEU A 266 -27.59 11.58 4.28
CA LEU A 266 -26.24 12.10 4.30
C LEU A 266 -25.28 10.95 4.02
N HIS A 267 -24.33 11.17 3.13
CA HIS A 267 -23.25 10.23 2.83
C HIS A 267 -21.90 10.89 3.07
N MET A 268 -21.02 10.21 3.80
CA MET A 268 -19.64 10.64 3.98
C MET A 268 -18.70 9.50 4.39
N PRO A 269 -17.40 9.61 4.09
CA PRO A 269 -16.41 8.66 4.61
C PRO A 269 -16.26 8.79 6.13
N TYR A 270 -16.09 7.67 6.82
CA TYR A 270 -15.81 7.67 8.25
C TYR A 270 -14.36 8.06 8.53
N SER A 271 -14.16 9.01 9.43
CA SER A 271 -12.86 9.33 10.04
C SER A 271 -12.96 9.24 11.57
N GLU A 272 -13.91 10.00 12.12
CA GLU A 272 -14.23 10.09 13.53
C GLU A 272 -15.71 10.44 13.71
N VAL A 273 -16.22 10.33 14.95
CA VAL A 273 -17.64 10.57 15.24
C VAL A 273 -18.02 12.06 15.14
N LYS A 274 -17.08 12.97 15.42
CA LYS A 274 -17.37 14.42 15.50
C LYS A 274 -17.87 15.02 14.18
N PRO A 275 -17.24 14.80 13.02
CA PRO A 275 -17.74 15.26 11.73
C PRO A 275 -19.16 14.78 11.41
N LEU A 276 -19.53 13.56 11.85
CA LEU A 276 -20.89 13.04 11.67
C LEU A 276 -21.89 13.84 12.50
N ILE A 277 -21.54 14.16 13.74
CA ILE A 277 -22.36 15.00 14.63
C ILE A 277 -22.53 16.39 14.00
N ASP A 278 -21.44 17.01 13.54
CA ASP A 278 -21.47 18.35 12.94
C ASP A 278 -22.29 18.38 11.64
N ALA A 279 -22.19 17.34 10.81
CA ALA A 279 -23.01 17.19 9.60
C ALA A 279 -24.50 17.07 9.93
N VAL A 280 -24.87 16.21 10.88
CA VAL A 280 -26.27 16.05 11.32
C VAL A 280 -26.78 17.33 11.97
N TYR A 281 -25.98 18.04 12.75
CA TYR A 281 -26.35 19.35 13.29
C TYR A 281 -26.65 20.35 12.16
N SER A 282 -25.79 20.42 11.15
CA SER A 282 -25.92 21.34 10.03
C SER A 282 -27.19 21.12 9.19
N THR A 283 -27.82 19.94 9.24
CA THR A 283 -29.11 19.68 8.59
C THR A 283 -30.26 20.52 9.12
N GLY A 284 -30.16 21.02 10.36
CA GLY A 284 -31.20 21.79 11.01
C GLY A 284 -32.49 21.01 11.34
N VAL A 285 -32.55 19.68 11.12
CA VAL A 285 -33.76 18.89 11.41
C VAL A 285 -34.18 19.00 12.88
N HIS A 286 -33.22 19.12 13.78
CA HIS A 286 -33.47 19.30 15.21
C HIS A 286 -34.22 20.60 15.56
N ASN A 287 -34.15 21.63 14.72
CA ASN A 287 -34.83 22.92 14.92
C ASN A 287 -36.32 22.87 14.55
N ILE A 288 -36.80 21.77 13.97
CA ILE A 288 -38.21 21.62 13.60
C ILE A 288 -39.05 21.55 14.88
N ASP A 289 -39.85 22.59 15.08
CA ASP A 289 -40.76 22.74 16.22
C ASP A 289 -42.20 22.93 15.72
N VAL A 290 -42.83 21.80 15.41
CA VAL A 290 -44.24 21.71 15.00
C VAL A 290 -44.97 20.75 15.94
N PRO A 291 -46.25 21.01 16.28
CA PRO A 291 -47.00 20.13 17.16
C PRO A 291 -47.07 18.69 16.63
N ASN A 292 -46.79 17.71 17.49
CA ASN A 292 -46.77 16.28 17.17
C ASN A 292 -45.70 15.85 16.15
N VAL A 293 -44.61 16.61 15.99
CA VAL A 293 -43.47 16.14 15.20
C VAL A 293 -42.82 14.90 15.82
N GLU A 294 -42.52 13.93 14.98
CA GLU A 294 -41.73 12.75 15.30
C GLU A 294 -40.44 12.76 14.48
N PHE A 295 -39.40 12.12 14.99
CA PHE A 295 -38.10 12.03 14.35
C PHE A 295 -37.78 10.58 14.02
N ALA A 296 -37.06 10.38 12.92
CA ALA A 296 -36.46 9.10 12.58
C ALA A 296 -34.99 9.32 12.24
N LEU A 297 -34.14 8.46 12.80
CA LEU A 297 -32.72 8.45 12.51
C LEU A 297 -32.25 7.00 12.40
N ALA A 298 -31.63 6.68 11.27
CA ALA A 298 -30.98 5.41 11.02
C ALA A 298 -29.56 5.67 10.49
N VAL A 299 -28.63 4.79 10.88
CA VAL A 299 -27.25 4.80 10.40
C VAL A 299 -26.95 3.46 9.74
N TYR A 300 -26.21 3.50 8.65
CA TYR A 300 -25.66 2.33 7.99
C TYR A 300 -24.19 2.54 7.71
N ILE A 301 -23.36 1.55 8.05
CA ILE A 301 -21.94 1.56 7.74
C ILE A 301 -21.64 0.43 6.77
N HIS A 302 -21.19 0.79 5.57
CA HIS A 302 -20.69 -0.19 4.61
C HIS A 302 -19.17 -0.36 4.74
N PRO A 303 -18.68 -1.56 5.12
CA PRO A 303 -17.26 -1.81 5.26
C PRO A 303 -16.64 -2.21 3.91
N TYR A 304 -15.82 -1.32 3.35
CA TYR A 304 -14.88 -1.64 2.28
C TYR A 304 -13.60 -2.25 2.85
N PRO A 305 -12.80 -2.97 2.05
CA PRO A 305 -11.52 -3.51 2.51
C PRO A 305 -10.60 -2.44 3.12
N LYS A 306 -9.66 -2.87 3.97
CA LYS A 306 -8.71 -1.99 4.70
C LYS A 306 -9.39 -0.98 5.65
N ASN A 307 -10.52 -1.33 6.24
CA ASN A 307 -11.28 -0.49 7.17
C ASN A 307 -11.67 0.88 6.59
N VAL A 308 -11.81 0.97 5.27
CA VAL A 308 -12.48 2.12 4.63
C VAL A 308 -13.97 1.95 4.88
N LEU A 309 -14.60 2.90 5.55
CA LEU A 309 -16.01 2.80 5.93
C LEU A 309 -16.80 3.93 5.27
N SER A 310 -17.82 3.55 4.50
CA SER A 310 -18.82 4.47 3.97
C SER A 310 -19.96 4.59 4.99
N VAL A 311 -20.28 5.80 5.42
CA VAL A 311 -21.31 6.05 6.43
C VAL A 311 -22.49 6.75 5.77
N TRP A 312 -23.65 6.11 5.87
CA TRP A 312 -24.93 6.70 5.52
C TRP A 312 -25.73 7.02 6.78
N ILE A 313 -26.22 8.24 6.87
CA ILE A 313 -27.09 8.70 7.95
C ILE A 313 -28.37 9.22 7.32
N TYR A 314 -29.49 8.63 7.67
CA TYR A 314 -30.79 9.18 7.28
C TYR A 314 -31.40 9.88 8.48
N VAL A 315 -31.62 11.19 8.37
CA VAL A 315 -32.31 11.98 9.41
C VAL A 315 -33.59 12.56 8.83
N ALA A 316 -34.70 12.36 9.52
CA ALA A 316 -36.01 12.81 9.06
C ALA A 316 -36.90 13.29 10.21
N SER A 317 -37.79 14.21 9.88
CA SER A 317 -38.94 14.62 10.68
C SER A 317 -40.23 14.16 9.99
N LEU A 318 -41.19 13.76 10.79
CA LEU A 318 -42.48 13.25 10.36
C LEU A 318 -43.60 13.98 11.08
N ILE A 319 -44.65 14.31 10.34
CA ILE A 319 -45.88 14.89 10.89
C ILE A 319 -47.04 14.05 10.37
N ARG A 320 -47.87 13.52 11.27
CA ARG A 320 -49.06 12.77 10.87
C ARG A 320 -50.09 13.73 10.26
N ASN A 321 -50.50 13.48 9.03
CA ASN A 321 -51.64 14.16 8.41
C ASN A 321 -52.90 13.74 9.19
N ARG A 322 -53.70 14.73 9.58
CA ARG A 322 -54.93 14.50 10.34
C ARG A 322 -56.05 13.96 9.46
#